data_AF-A0A924Z579-F1
#
_entry.id   AF-A0A924Z579-F1
#
_cell.length_a   1.000
_cell.length_b   1.000
_cell.length_c   1.000
_cell.angle_alpha   90.00
_cell.angle_beta   90.00
_cell.angle_gamma   90.00
#
_symmetry.space_group_name_H-M   'P 1'
#
loop_
_entity.id
_entity.type
_entity.pdbx_description
1 polymer ?
#
loop_
_entity_poly.entity_id
_entity_poly.type
_entity_poly.pdbx_seq_one_letter_code
_entity_poly.pdbx_strand_id
1 'polypeptide(L)'
;MQFDLVIRGGELADGDGGPLRPADVAVVDGRIVAVGQVAGPGREEIDARGKLVTPGFVDTHTHYDGQATWDSRLQPSSWHGVTTAVMGNC
;
A
#
# COMPACT_ATOMS: atom_id res chain seq x y z
N MET A 1 15.25 11.96 -12.08
CA MET A 1 14.45 10.73 -12.17
C MET A 1 12.99 11.12 -12.04
N GLN A 2 12.11 10.57 -12.87
CA GLN A 2 10.67 10.72 -12.70
C GLN A 2 10.16 9.43 -12.09
N PHE A 3 9.52 9.50 -10.92
CA PHE A 3 8.91 8.34 -10.28
C PHE A 3 7.53 8.08 -10.90
N ASP A 4 6.99 6.87 -10.80
CA ASP A 4 5.62 6.59 -11.25
C ASP A 4 4.61 7.17 -10.25
N LEU A 5 4.82 6.90 -8.97
CA LEU A 5 4.01 7.38 -7.85
C LEU A 5 4.94 7.87 -6.74
N VAL A 6 4.57 8.99 -6.12
CA VAL A 6 5.14 9.38 -4.82
C VAL A 6 4.03 9.68 -3.82
N ILE A 7 4.07 8.98 -2.68
CA ILE A 7 3.23 9.28 -1.51
C ILE A 7 4.03 10.26 -0.65
N ARG A 8 3.44 11.42 -0.33
CA ARG A 8 4.14 12.58 0.24
C ARG A 8 3.76 12.82 1.71
N GLY A 9 4.78 13.02 2.55
CA GLY A 9 4.67 13.63 3.87
C GLY A 9 3.81 12.87 4.87
N GLY A 10 3.71 11.55 4.74
CA GLY A 10 2.94 10.70 5.66
C GLY A 10 3.75 10.27 6.88
N GLU A 11 3.04 9.79 7.90
CA GLU A 11 3.63 9.07 9.03
C GLU A 11 3.74 7.58 8.67
N LEU A 12 4.95 7.10 8.44
CA LEU A 12 5.21 5.74 8.00
C LEU A 12 5.20 4.78 9.20
N ALA A 13 4.35 3.76 9.11
CA ALA A 13 4.47 2.52 9.85
C ALA A 13 4.95 1.43 8.88
N ASP A 14 6.23 1.07 8.93
CA ASP A 14 6.86 0.19 7.92
C ASP A 14 6.58 -1.32 8.12
N GLY A 15 5.97 -1.70 9.25
CA GLY A 15 5.62 -3.08 9.57
C GLY A 15 6.60 -3.78 10.51
N ASP A 16 7.76 -3.18 10.81
CA ASP A 16 8.76 -3.76 11.72
C ASP A 16 8.40 -3.57 13.21
N GLY A 17 7.25 -2.94 13.50
CA GLY A 17 6.77 -2.67 14.86
C GLY A 17 7.46 -1.51 15.57
N GLY A 18 8.30 -0.76 14.85
CA GLY A 18 8.96 0.44 15.34
C GLY A 18 8.02 1.65 15.49
N PRO A 19 8.53 2.78 16.02
CA PRO A 19 7.76 4.02 16.10
C PRO A 19 7.44 4.58 14.70
N LEU A 20 6.36 5.34 14.60
CA LEU A 20 6.02 6.09 13.40
C LEU A 20 7.13 7.11 13.08
N ARG A 21 7.39 7.31 11.79
CA ARG A 21 8.34 8.33 11.32
C ARG A 21 7.85 9.03 10.06
N PRO A 22 8.13 10.32 9.88
CA PRO A 22 7.78 11.02 8.66
C PRO A 22 8.56 10.47 7.47
N ALA A 23 7.87 10.21 6.36
CA ALA A 23 8.50 9.77 5.12
C ALA A 23 7.63 10.05 3.88
N ASP A 24 8.31 10.29 2.76
CA ASP A 24 7.78 10.03 1.44
C ASP A 24 8.09 8.57 1.05
N VAL A 25 7.27 8.01 0.14
CA VAL A 25 7.50 6.70 -0.48
C VAL A 25 7.42 6.85 -2.00
N ALA A 26 8.48 6.48 -2.70
CA ALA A 26 8.53 6.55 -4.17
C ALA A 26 8.46 5.15 -4.80
N VAL A 27 7.69 5.04 -5.87
CA VAL A 27 7.46 3.80 -6.61
C VAL A 27 7.88 3.96 -8.07
N VAL A 28 8.54 2.95 -8.63
CA VAL A 28 8.83 2.79 -10.05
C VAL A 28 8.58 1.34 -10.44
N ASP A 29 7.89 1.12 -11.56
CA ASP A 29 7.55 -0.21 -12.11
C ASP A 29 6.94 -1.16 -11.06
N GLY A 30 6.04 -0.61 -10.24
CA GLY A 30 5.34 -1.35 -9.18
C GLY A 30 6.20 -1.71 -7.96
N ARG A 31 7.43 -1.19 -7.85
CA ARG A 31 8.34 -1.43 -6.72
C ARG A 31 8.65 -0.15 -5.96
N ILE A 32 8.76 -0.26 -4.65
CA ILE A 32 9.26 0.83 -3.81
C ILE A 32 10.76 1.00 -4.08
N VAL A 33 11.17 2.19 -4.54
CA VAL A 33 12.57 2.52 -4.87
C VAL A 33 13.22 3.49 -3.90
N ALA A 34 12.43 4.22 -3.11
CA ALA A 34 12.93 5.10 -2.07
C ALA A 34 11.90 5.27 -0.95
N VAL A 35 12.40 5.42 0.28
CA VAL A 35 11.62 5.72 1.48
C VAL A 35 12.39 6.76 2.29
N GLY A 36 11.71 7.81 2.77
CA GLY A 36 12.33 8.93 3.47
C GLY A 36 12.14 10.22 2.69
N GLN A 37 13.18 11.02 2.51
CA GLN A 37 13.07 12.24 1.70
C GLN A 37 13.24 11.92 0.22
N VAL A 38 12.21 12.15 -0.59
CA VAL A 38 12.24 11.85 -2.03
C VAL A 38 12.42 13.14 -2.83
N ALA A 39 13.61 13.31 -3.42
CA ALA A 39 13.91 14.42 -4.31
C ALA A 39 13.39 14.14 -5.73
N GLY A 40 12.43 14.96 -6.19
CA GLY A 40 11.90 14.92 -7.55
C GLY A 40 10.45 14.43 -7.63
N PRO A 41 9.73 14.74 -8.71
CA PRO A 41 8.29 14.52 -8.81
C PRO A 41 7.94 13.06 -9.18
N GLY A 42 6.76 12.63 -8.75
CA GLY A 42 6.05 11.49 -9.32
C GLY A 42 5.21 11.89 -10.54
N ARG A 43 4.94 10.93 -11.45
CA ARG A 43 3.89 11.09 -12.47
C ARG A 43 2.53 11.23 -11.78
N GLU A 44 2.33 10.48 -10.71
CA GLU A 44 1.23 10.63 -9.74
C GLU A 44 1.80 11.00 -8.37
N GLU A 45 1.12 11.89 -7.64
CA GLU A 45 1.46 12.24 -6.27
C GLU A 45 0.24 12.17 -5.36
N ILE A 46 0.41 11.53 -4.20
CA ILE A 46 -0.62 11.43 -3.16
C ILE A 46 -0.15 12.20 -1.93
N ASP A 47 -0.93 13.18 -1.48
CA ASP A 47 -0.68 13.90 -0.24
C ASP A 47 -1.18 13.10 0.97
N ALA A 48 -0.25 12.58 1.77
CA ALA A 48 -0.53 11.78 2.96
C ALA A 48 -0.30 12.55 4.27
N ARG A 49 -0.20 13.89 4.24
CA ARG A 49 -0.01 14.69 5.46
C ARG A 49 -1.12 14.44 6.48
N GLY A 50 -0.72 14.13 7.71
CA GLY A 50 -1.64 13.78 8.79
C GLY A 50 -2.34 12.43 8.60
N LYS A 51 -1.83 11.57 7.71
CA LYS A 51 -2.28 10.19 7.49
C LYS A 51 -1.13 9.22 7.76
N LEU A 52 -1.49 7.96 7.98
CA LEU A 52 -0.55 6.85 8.01
C LEU A 52 -0.25 6.38 6.60
N VAL A 53 1.01 6.01 6.38
CA VAL A 53 1.44 5.20 5.24
C VAL A 53 1.88 3.86 5.80
N THR A 54 1.29 2.77 5.32
CA THR A 54 1.56 1.42 5.79
C THR A 54 1.82 0.49 4.61
N PRO A 55 2.45 -0.68 4.80
CA PRO A 55 2.25 -1.80 3.90
C PRO A 55 0.75 -2.07 3.73
N GLY A 56 0.37 -2.54 2.53
CA GLY A 56 -0.97 -3.07 2.35
C GLY A 56 -1.18 -4.30 3.23
N PHE A 57 -2.39 -4.48 3.75
CA PHE A 57 -2.64 -5.56 4.70
C PHE A 57 -2.68 -6.93 4.01
N VAL A 58 -2.25 -7.95 4.75
CA VAL A 58 -2.29 -9.36 4.33
C VAL A 58 -3.40 -10.05 5.11
N ASP A 59 -4.46 -10.42 4.41
CA ASP A 59 -5.58 -11.16 4.98
C ASP A 59 -5.30 -12.66 4.85
N THR A 60 -5.00 -13.29 5.99
CA THR A 60 -4.51 -14.67 6.02
C THR A 60 -5.62 -15.72 5.99
N HIS A 61 -6.89 -15.29 6.07
CA HIS A 61 -8.00 -16.22 6.16
C HIS A 61 -9.25 -15.68 5.46
N THR A 62 -9.37 -16.02 4.18
CA THR A 62 -10.50 -15.63 3.35
C THR A 62 -11.13 -16.83 2.63
N HIS A 63 -12.35 -16.63 2.16
CA HIS A 63 -13.11 -17.57 1.34
C HIS A 63 -13.52 -16.94 0.00
N TYR A 64 -12.61 -16.20 -0.62
CA TYR A 64 -12.86 -15.52 -1.90
C TYR A 64 -12.73 -16.43 -3.11
N ASP A 65 -12.48 -17.73 -2.95
CA ASP A 65 -12.27 -18.71 -4.03
C ASP A 65 -13.32 -18.63 -5.13
N GLY A 66 -14.60 -18.55 -4.73
CA GLY A 66 -15.70 -18.29 -5.65
C GLY A 66 -15.67 -16.85 -6.15
N GLN A 67 -15.71 -15.88 -5.22
CA GLN A 67 -15.88 -14.46 -5.52
C GLN A 67 -14.82 -13.90 -6.48
N ALA A 68 -13.59 -14.38 -6.41
CA ALA A 68 -12.51 -14.02 -7.32
C ALA A 68 -12.81 -14.31 -8.80
N THR A 69 -13.80 -15.16 -9.10
CA THR A 69 -14.20 -15.47 -10.47
C THR A 69 -15.19 -14.47 -11.07
N TRP A 70 -15.88 -13.67 -10.26
CA TRP A 70 -16.90 -12.72 -10.74
C TRP A 70 -16.76 -11.28 -10.23
N ASP A 71 -16.05 -11.06 -9.12
CA ASP A 71 -15.82 -9.72 -8.57
C ASP A 71 -14.42 -9.21 -8.92
N SER A 72 -14.37 -8.09 -9.65
CA SER A 72 -13.12 -7.43 -10.05
C SER A 72 -12.45 -6.63 -8.93
N ARG A 73 -13.09 -6.49 -7.76
CA ARG A 73 -12.60 -5.65 -6.66
C ARG A 73 -12.37 -6.39 -5.35
N LEU A 74 -12.78 -7.66 -5.23
CA LEU A 74 -12.67 -8.44 -3.98
C LEU A 74 -13.13 -7.66 -2.75
N GLN A 75 -14.32 -7.07 -2.85
CA GLN A 75 -14.91 -6.32 -1.76
C GLN A 75 -15.47 -7.28 -0.68
N PRO A 76 -15.35 -6.95 0.61
CA PRO A 76 -14.92 -5.66 1.13
C PRO A 76 -13.42 -5.55 1.47
N SER A 77 -12.60 -6.58 1.28
CA SER A 77 -11.19 -6.57 1.73
C SER A 77 -10.38 -5.43 1.10
N SER A 78 -10.54 -5.18 -0.20
CA SER A 78 -9.84 -4.06 -0.87
C SER A 78 -10.22 -2.68 -0.32
N TRP A 79 -11.44 -2.50 0.18
CA TRP A 79 -11.88 -1.25 0.83
C TRP A 79 -11.24 -1.03 2.20
N HIS A 80 -10.86 -2.12 2.88
CA HIS A 80 -10.25 -2.07 4.20
C HIS A 80 -8.72 -2.06 4.16
N GLY A 81 -8.12 -1.83 2.99
CA GLY A 81 -6.66 -1.73 2.84
C GLY A 81 -5.94 -3.07 2.63
N VAL A 82 -6.68 -4.18 2.45
CA VAL A 82 -6.08 -5.47 2.10
C VAL A 82 -5.57 -5.44 0.66
N THR A 83 -4.32 -5.88 0.48
CA THR A 83 -3.68 -5.96 -0.84
C THR A 83 -3.28 -7.38 -1.21
N THR A 84 -3.27 -8.31 -0.25
CA THR A 84 -3.01 -9.74 -0.47
C THR A 84 -3.97 -10.55 0.38
N ALA A 85 -4.59 -11.57 -0.22
CA ALA A 85 -5.50 -12.48 0.46
C ALA A 85 -5.07 -13.93 0.27
N VAL A 86 -5.16 -14.72 1.33
CA VAL A 86 -5.00 -16.18 1.30
C VAL A 86 -6.39 -16.82 1.23
N MET A 87 -6.62 -17.60 0.18
CA MET A 87 -7.88 -18.29 -0.14
C MET A 87 -7.72 -19.81 0.00
N GLY A 88 -8.80 -20.58 -0.11
CA GLY A 88 -8.80 -22.03 0.05
C GLY A 88 -8.82 -22.49 1.51
N ASN A 89 -9.35 -21.63 2.39
CA ASN A 89 -9.61 -21.97 3.78
C ASN A 89 -10.94 -22.76 3.91
N CYS A 90 -11.08 -23.44 5.05
CA CYS A 90 -12.16 -24.35 5.50
C CYS A 90 -13.48 -24.32 4.72
#